data_AF-A0A060CIB4-F1
#
_entry.id   AF-A0A060CIB4-F1
#
_cell.length_a   1.000
_cell.length_b   1.000
_cell.length_c   1.000
_cell.angle_alpha   90.00
_cell.angle_beta   90.00
_cell.angle_gamma   90.00
#
_symmetry.space_group_name_H-M   'P 1'
#
loop_
_entity.id
_entity.type
_entity.pdbx_description
1 polymer ?
#
loop_
_entity_poly.entity_id
_entity_poly.type
_entity_poly.pdbx_seq_one_letter_code
_entity_poly.pdbx_strand_id
1 'polypeptide(L)'
;TIIYPSLIKLGGSAGVQLVAQWGAQGHAIGNHSERHLNLNKKEVSTADYIEGIAVAERQLQVLPGWTARYRFPFLKEGDTRQKRDAVRQWLKDRGYQSGAVSIDASDWFYNLRYLAYEKAGDTDSLARLRKAYIAHLLDRANYY
;
A
#
# COMPACT_ATOMS: atom_id res chain seq x y z
N THR A 1 0.08 -13.39 7.51
CA THR A 1 0.11 -11.94 7.18
C THR A 1 0.27 -11.75 5.69
N ILE A 2 -0.21 -10.63 5.12
CA ILE A 2 -0.07 -10.28 3.69
C ILE A 2 0.78 -9.02 3.53
N ILE A 3 1.58 -8.96 2.46
CA ILE A 3 2.33 -7.78 2.02
C ILE A 3 1.84 -7.29 0.66
N TYR A 4 2.00 -6.00 0.39
CA TYR A 4 1.58 -5.37 -0.87
C TYR A 4 2.76 -4.60 -1.49
N PRO A 5 3.69 -5.28 -2.17
CA PRO A 5 4.82 -4.63 -2.82
C PRO A 5 4.39 -3.80 -4.03
N SER A 6 5.01 -2.63 -4.19
CA SER A 6 5.06 -1.91 -5.47
C SER A 6 6.41 -2.10 -6.11
N LEU A 7 6.46 -2.36 -7.42
CA LEU A 7 7.71 -2.71 -8.10
C LEU A 7 8.79 -1.61 -7.98
N ILE A 8 8.39 -0.34 -8.08
CA ILE A 8 9.30 0.81 -7.92
C ILE A 8 9.95 0.91 -6.52
N LYS A 9 9.45 0.14 -5.54
CA LYS A 9 9.96 0.10 -4.17
C LYS A 9 10.81 -1.14 -3.87
N LEU A 10 10.93 -2.08 -4.80
CA LEU A 10 11.69 -3.31 -4.58
C LEU A 10 13.21 -3.14 -4.70
N GLY A 11 13.69 -2.06 -5.34
CA GLY A 11 15.15 -1.87 -5.47
C GLY A 11 15.84 -2.94 -6.31
N GLY A 12 15.13 -3.51 -7.30
CA GLY A 12 15.68 -4.51 -8.23
C GLY A 12 15.57 -5.95 -7.73
N SER A 13 16.50 -6.80 -8.18
CA SER A 13 16.47 -8.25 -7.95
C SER A 13 16.54 -8.63 -6.46
N ALA A 14 17.28 -7.89 -5.66
CA ALA A 14 17.42 -8.15 -4.22
C ALA A 14 16.08 -8.04 -3.49
N GLY A 15 15.26 -7.01 -3.76
CA GLY A 15 13.94 -6.91 -3.13
C GLY A 15 12.93 -7.89 -3.69
N VAL A 16 13.01 -8.27 -4.98
CA VAL A 16 12.20 -9.37 -5.51
C VAL A 16 12.51 -10.68 -4.78
N GLN A 17 13.79 -10.98 -4.55
CA GLN A 17 14.22 -12.15 -3.79
C GLN A 17 13.74 -12.10 -2.34
N LEU A 18 13.82 -10.94 -1.68
CA LEU A 18 13.30 -10.77 -0.32
C LEU A 18 11.79 -11.04 -0.24
N VAL A 19 11.02 -10.49 -1.19
CA VAL A 19 9.58 -10.74 -1.28
C VAL A 19 9.29 -12.23 -1.51
N ALA A 20 10.06 -12.88 -2.39
CA ALA A 20 9.94 -14.33 -2.62
C ALA A 20 10.24 -15.16 -1.37
N GLN A 21 11.25 -14.77 -0.58
CA GLN A 21 11.59 -15.42 0.69
C GLN A 21 10.45 -15.29 1.69
N TRP A 22 9.84 -14.11 1.83
CA TRP A 22 8.65 -13.93 2.67
C TRP A 22 7.49 -14.80 2.21
N GLY A 23 7.28 -14.90 0.89
CA GLY A 23 6.33 -15.82 0.28
C GLY A 23 6.55 -17.27 0.69
N ALA A 24 7.80 -17.74 0.58
CA ALA A 24 8.19 -19.10 0.97
C ALA A 24 8.04 -19.36 2.48
N GLN A 25 8.09 -18.31 3.31
CA GLN A 25 7.83 -18.36 4.75
C GLN A 25 6.33 -18.33 5.11
N GLY A 26 5.43 -18.36 4.12
CA GLY A 26 3.99 -18.42 4.31
C GLY A 26 3.29 -17.06 4.36
N HIS A 27 3.98 -15.97 4.01
CA HIS A 27 3.32 -14.68 3.82
C HIS A 27 2.60 -14.62 2.47
N ALA A 28 1.40 -14.05 2.45
CA ALA A 28 0.72 -13.77 1.20
C ALA A 28 1.34 -12.54 0.52
N ILE A 29 1.38 -12.55 -0.81
CA ILE A 29 1.89 -11.46 -1.64
C ILE A 29 0.73 -10.92 -2.48
N GLY A 30 0.25 -9.72 -2.12
CA GLY A 30 -0.71 -8.96 -2.91
C GLY A 30 -0.03 -8.05 -3.93
N ASN A 31 -0.83 -7.18 -4.55
CA ASN A 31 -0.38 -6.25 -5.59
C ASN A 31 -0.63 -4.80 -5.14
N HIS A 32 0.39 -3.95 -5.30
CA HIS A 32 0.34 -2.52 -5.01
C HIS A 32 0.76 -1.65 -6.22
N SER A 33 0.56 -2.17 -7.43
CA SER A 33 0.97 -1.60 -8.72
C SER A 33 2.46 -1.39 -8.91
N GLU A 34 2.88 -1.23 -10.17
CA GLU A 34 4.28 -1.00 -10.52
C GLU A 34 4.82 0.31 -9.94
N ARG A 35 4.12 1.42 -10.21
CA ARG A 35 4.65 2.79 -10.02
C ARG A 35 4.11 3.49 -8.78
N HIS A 36 3.24 2.84 -8.00
CA HIS A 36 2.60 3.42 -6.82
C HIS A 36 1.93 4.78 -7.13
N LEU A 37 1.23 4.86 -8.26
CA LEU A 37 0.55 6.08 -8.70
C LEU A 37 -0.67 6.38 -7.83
N ASN A 38 -0.99 7.66 -7.65
CA ASN A 38 -2.23 8.07 -7.00
C ASN A 38 -3.32 8.26 -8.06
N LEU A 39 -4.33 7.39 -8.09
CA LEU A 39 -5.37 7.42 -9.11
C LEU A 39 -6.23 8.70 -9.08
N ASN A 40 -6.26 9.41 -7.95
CA ASN A 40 -6.97 10.69 -7.81
C ASN A 40 -6.25 11.86 -8.50
N LYS A 41 -5.03 11.66 -9.02
CA LYS A 41 -4.31 12.70 -9.75
C LYS A 41 -4.91 12.88 -11.15
N LYS A 42 -5.03 14.13 -11.60
CA LYS A 42 -5.66 14.46 -12.89
C LYS A 42 -4.83 13.94 -14.06
N GLU A 43 -3.51 13.98 -13.91
CA GLU A 43 -2.51 13.50 -14.85
C GLU A 43 -2.42 11.96 -14.94
N VAL A 44 -3.05 11.22 -14.01
CA VAL A 44 -3.07 9.76 -14.04
C VAL A 44 -4.32 9.28 -14.78
N SER A 45 -4.11 8.72 -15.97
CA SER A 45 -5.18 8.09 -16.74
C SER A 45 -5.55 6.72 -16.14
N THR A 46 -6.82 6.32 -16.28
CA THR A 46 -7.28 4.99 -15.84
C THR A 46 -6.54 3.87 -16.56
N ALA A 47 -6.25 4.04 -17.85
CA ALA A 47 -5.58 3.03 -18.68
C ALA A 47 -4.14 2.79 -18.20
N ASP A 48 -3.37 3.86 -18.00
CA ASP A 48 -1.99 3.76 -17.49
C ASP A 48 -1.96 3.16 -16.09
N TYR A 49 -2.94 3.50 -15.27
CA TYR A 49 -3.07 2.94 -13.93
C TYR A 49 -3.29 1.42 -13.97
N ILE A 50 -4.25 0.96 -14.79
CA ILE A 50 -4.55 -0.47 -14.99
C ILE A 50 -3.33 -1.22 -15.55
N GLU A 51 -2.63 -0.65 -16.53
CA GLU A 51 -1.41 -1.28 -17.06
C GLU A 51 -0.36 -1.43 -15.95
N GLY A 52 -0.21 -0.43 -15.07
CA GLY A 52 0.66 -0.54 -13.91
C GLY A 52 0.27 -1.65 -12.93
N ILE A 53 -1.02 -2.01 -12.82
CA ILE A 53 -1.46 -3.18 -12.05
C ILE A 53 -1.06 -4.47 -12.77
N ALA A 54 -1.27 -4.54 -14.09
CA ALA A 54 -0.96 -5.70 -14.91
C ALA A 54 0.55 -5.99 -14.98
N VAL A 55 1.40 -4.96 -15.08
CA VAL A 55 2.86 -5.10 -15.02
C VAL A 55 3.28 -5.72 -13.69
N ALA A 56 2.74 -5.22 -12.57
CA ALA A 56 3.02 -5.76 -11.24
C ALA A 56 2.54 -7.20 -11.08
N GLU A 57 1.34 -7.52 -11.58
CA GLU A 57 0.82 -8.89 -11.58
C GLU A 57 1.77 -9.85 -12.28
N ARG A 58 2.21 -9.52 -13.51
CA ARG A 58 3.11 -10.39 -14.28
C ARG A 58 4.39 -10.74 -13.55
N GLN A 59 4.94 -9.81 -12.76
CA GLN A 59 6.17 -10.03 -11.99
C GLN A 59 5.93 -10.71 -10.64
N LEU A 60 4.80 -10.46 -9.98
CA LEU A 60 4.53 -10.96 -8.63
C LEU A 60 3.83 -12.32 -8.63
N GLN A 61 3.05 -12.65 -9.67
CA GLN A 61 2.25 -13.88 -9.72
C GLN A 61 3.07 -15.17 -9.74
N VAL A 62 4.35 -15.08 -10.11
CA VAL A 62 5.29 -16.21 -10.14
C VAL A 62 5.93 -16.48 -8.78
N LEU A 63 5.71 -15.58 -7.80
CA LEU A 63 6.32 -15.70 -6.47
C LEU A 63 5.49 -16.62 -5.57
N PRO A 64 6.14 -17.41 -4.69
CA PRO A 64 5.42 -18.21 -3.69
C PRO A 64 4.51 -17.33 -2.83
N GLY A 65 3.29 -17.79 -2.55
CA GLY A 65 2.35 -17.02 -1.73
C GLY A 65 1.61 -15.89 -2.48
N TRP A 66 1.75 -15.77 -3.81
CA TRP A 66 0.91 -14.87 -4.60
C TRP A 66 -0.57 -15.03 -4.25
N THR A 67 -1.24 -13.90 -4.04
CA THR A 67 -2.66 -13.81 -3.76
C THR A 67 -3.21 -12.64 -4.56
N ALA A 68 -4.21 -12.87 -5.40
CA ALA A 68 -4.88 -11.84 -6.18
C ALA A 68 -5.65 -10.88 -5.24
N ARG A 69 -4.94 -10.00 -4.55
CA ARG A 69 -5.48 -9.00 -3.63
C ARG A 69 -4.81 -7.67 -3.92
N TYR A 70 -5.60 -6.66 -4.22
CA TYR A 70 -5.08 -5.37 -4.67
C TYR A 70 -5.35 -4.29 -3.63
N ARG A 71 -4.30 -3.58 -3.22
CA ARG A 71 -4.43 -2.36 -2.42
C ARG A 71 -4.10 -1.17 -3.30
N PHE A 72 -5.01 -0.19 -3.35
CA PHE A 72 -4.74 1.06 -4.05
C PHE A 72 -3.65 1.85 -3.30
N PRO A 73 -2.58 2.31 -3.99
CA PRO A 73 -1.66 3.30 -3.44
C PRO A 73 -2.40 4.47 -2.80
N PHE A 74 -1.91 4.88 -1.62
CA PHE A 74 -2.49 5.96 -0.81
C PHE A 74 -3.97 5.74 -0.40
N LEU A 75 -4.51 4.53 -0.58
CA LEU A 75 -5.94 4.21 -0.43
C LEU A 75 -6.84 5.09 -1.34
N LYS A 76 -6.31 5.56 -2.47
CA LYS A 76 -7.01 6.44 -3.42
C LYS A 76 -7.52 5.64 -4.61
N GLU A 77 -8.81 5.31 -4.57
CA GLU A 77 -9.47 4.49 -5.59
C GLU A 77 -9.94 5.24 -6.84
N GLY A 78 -9.65 6.54 -6.95
CA GLY A 78 -10.09 7.40 -8.04
C GLY A 78 -10.91 8.59 -7.53
N ASP A 79 -10.67 9.74 -8.14
CA ASP A 79 -11.37 11.00 -7.86
C ASP A 79 -12.74 11.09 -8.55
N THR A 80 -13.02 10.18 -9.48
CA THR A 80 -14.32 10.07 -10.16
C THR A 80 -14.87 8.65 -10.06
N ARG A 81 -16.21 8.51 -10.12
CA ARG A 81 -16.87 7.20 -10.18
C ARG A 81 -16.38 6.39 -11.38
N GLN A 82 -16.21 7.05 -12.53
CA GLN A 82 -15.72 6.40 -13.75
C GLN A 82 -14.34 5.76 -13.56
N LYS A 83 -13.37 6.48 -12.98
CA LYS A 83 -12.03 5.93 -12.70
C LYS A 83 -12.13 4.74 -11.75
N ARG A 84 -12.84 4.92 -10.62
CA ARG A 84 -13.02 3.89 -9.61
C ARG A 84 -13.63 2.62 -10.18
N ASP A 85 -14.75 2.76 -10.89
CA ASP A 85 -15.54 1.64 -11.37
C ASP A 85 -14.79 0.88 -12.47
N ALA A 86 -14.07 1.58 -13.35
CA ALA A 86 -13.23 0.94 -14.36
C ALA A 86 -12.11 0.09 -13.73
N VAL A 87 -11.39 0.59 -12.73
CA VAL A 87 -10.34 -0.19 -12.06
C VAL A 87 -10.93 -1.35 -11.25
N ARG A 88 -12.01 -1.11 -10.51
CA ARG A 88 -12.70 -2.16 -9.74
C ARG A 88 -13.23 -3.27 -10.63
N GLN A 89 -13.81 -2.93 -11.78
CA GLN A 89 -14.30 -3.91 -12.74
C GLN A 89 -13.14 -4.74 -13.30
N TRP A 90 -12.05 -4.09 -13.73
CA TRP A 90 -10.87 -4.79 -14.22
C TRP A 90 -10.28 -5.77 -13.18
N LEU A 91 -10.21 -5.34 -11.91
CA LEU A 91 -9.79 -6.19 -10.79
C LEU A 91 -10.72 -7.39 -10.62
N LYS A 92 -12.04 -7.15 -10.59
CA LYS A 92 -13.06 -8.19 -10.44
C LYS A 92 -12.97 -9.24 -11.55
N ASP A 93 -12.82 -8.80 -12.79
CA ASP A 93 -12.72 -9.67 -13.97
C ASP A 93 -11.47 -10.59 -13.93
N ARG A 94 -10.47 -10.23 -13.12
CA ARG A 94 -9.25 -11.01 -12.88
C ARG A 94 -9.23 -11.74 -11.55
N GLY A 95 -10.35 -11.80 -10.85
CA GLY A 95 -10.46 -12.50 -9.58
C GLY A 95 -9.74 -11.81 -8.42
N TYR A 96 -9.39 -10.52 -8.55
CA TYR A 96 -8.83 -9.78 -7.43
C TYR A 96 -9.85 -9.55 -6.32
N GLN A 97 -9.40 -9.73 -5.09
CA GLN A 97 -10.09 -9.30 -3.89
C GLN A 97 -9.57 -7.92 -3.44
N SER A 98 -10.40 -7.19 -2.70
CA SER A 98 -10.03 -5.88 -2.14
C SER A 98 -8.96 -6.02 -1.05
N GLY A 99 -7.91 -5.21 -1.15
CA GLY A 99 -6.86 -5.01 -0.14
C GLY A 99 -7.15 -3.87 0.85
N ALA A 100 -8.41 -3.45 0.97
CA ALA A 100 -8.84 -2.36 1.86
C ALA A 100 -8.43 -2.58 3.33
N VAL A 101 -8.42 -1.47 4.08
CA VAL A 101 -8.11 -1.41 5.51
C VAL A 101 -9.25 -0.73 6.25
N SER A 102 -9.48 -1.12 7.50
CA SER A 102 -10.44 -0.47 8.41
C SER A 102 -9.79 0.63 9.26
N ILE A 103 -8.46 0.61 9.42
CA ILE A 103 -7.70 1.62 10.14
C ILE A 103 -6.47 1.96 9.31
N ASP A 104 -6.34 3.23 8.93
CA ASP A 104 -5.13 3.78 8.33
C ASP A 104 -4.27 4.38 9.44
N ALA A 105 -3.11 3.79 9.69
CA ALA A 105 -2.25 4.19 10.79
C ALA A 105 -1.44 5.46 10.53
N SER A 106 -1.25 5.87 9.27
CA SER A 106 -0.30 6.94 8.91
C SER A 106 1.09 6.76 9.56
N ASP A 107 1.49 5.53 9.84
CA ASP A 107 2.67 5.14 10.61
C ASP A 107 3.97 5.68 10.00
N TRP A 108 4.05 5.77 8.67
CA TRP A 108 5.16 6.41 7.96
C TRP A 108 5.44 7.84 8.44
N PHE A 109 4.40 8.64 8.68
CA PHE A 109 4.54 10.04 9.12
C PHE A 109 4.92 10.12 10.59
N TYR A 110 4.25 9.33 11.42
CA TYR A 110 4.55 9.27 12.86
C TYR A 110 5.96 8.73 13.11
N ASN A 111 6.40 7.72 12.37
CA ASN A 111 7.75 7.18 12.46
C ASN A 111 8.81 8.22 12.04
N LEU A 112 8.56 8.99 10.98
CA LEU A 112 9.47 10.07 10.56
C LEU A 112 9.66 11.10 11.69
N ARG A 113 8.57 11.48 12.37
CA ARG A 113 8.64 12.40 13.52
C ARG A 113 9.30 11.77 14.73
N TYR A 114 9.02 10.50 14.99
CA TYR A 114 9.62 9.74 16.08
C TYR A 114 11.14 9.73 15.96
N LEU A 115 11.67 9.32 14.80
CA LEU A 115 13.11 9.27 14.54
C LEU A 115 13.76 10.65 14.66
N ALA A 116 13.07 11.71 14.22
CA ALA A 116 13.58 13.08 14.35
C ALA A 116 13.70 13.54 15.81
N TYR A 117 12.68 13.29 16.63
CA TYR A 117 12.70 13.66 18.06
C TYR A 117 13.64 12.78 18.88
N GLU A 118 13.70 11.48 18.58
CA GLU A 118 14.64 10.55 19.20
C GLU A 118 16.08 10.99 18.95
N LYS A 119 16.43 11.31 17.69
CA LYS A 119 17.76 11.83 17.34
C LYS A 119 18.11 13.14 18.05
N ALA A 120 17.11 13.98 18.34
CA ALA A 120 17.29 15.25 19.04
C ALA A 120 17.30 15.12 20.58
N GLY A 121 17.00 13.94 21.13
CA GLY A 121 16.79 13.78 22.57
C GLY A 121 15.57 14.53 23.13
N ASP A 122 14.62 14.93 22.26
CA ASP A 122 13.43 15.71 22.63
C ASP A 122 12.34 14.78 23.21
N THR A 123 12.53 14.42 24.48
CA THR A 123 11.64 13.51 25.21
C THR A 123 10.22 14.05 25.38
N ASP A 124 10.06 15.37 25.48
CA ASP A 124 8.76 16.03 25.59
C ASP A 124 7.95 15.90 24.30
N SER A 125 8.56 16.16 23.14
CA SER A 125 7.91 15.95 21.85
C SER A 125 7.62 14.47 21.59
N LEU A 126 8.50 13.55 21.99
CA LEU A 126 8.22 12.11 21.93
C LEU A 126 6.99 11.73 22.76
N ALA A 127 6.87 12.23 23.99
CA ALA A 127 5.72 11.96 24.84
C ALA A 127 4.41 12.48 24.22
N ARG A 128 4.43 13.69 23.62
CA ARG A 128 3.30 14.24 22.87
C ARG A 128 2.97 13.41 21.61
N LEU A 129 3.98 13.01 20.84
CA LEU A 129 3.82 12.24 19.62
C LEU A 129 3.16 10.88 19.89
N ARG A 130 3.56 10.18 20.96
CA ARG A 130 2.94 8.90 21.37
C ARG A 130 1.44 9.06 21.62
N LYS A 131 1.04 10.10 22.38
CA LYS A 131 -0.38 10.38 22.63
C LYS A 131 -1.12 10.73 21.35
N ALA A 132 -0.53 11.56 20.50
CA ALA A 132 -1.11 11.92 19.21
C ALA A 132 -1.31 10.72 18.29
N TYR A 133 -0.36 9.78 18.27
CA TYR A 133 -0.46 8.55 17.48
C TYR A 133 -1.62 7.66 17.94
N ILE A 134 -1.74 7.44 19.25
CA ILE A 134 -2.87 6.66 19.81
C ILE A 134 -4.20 7.34 19.50
N ALA A 135 -4.29 8.65 19.71
CA ALA A 135 -5.49 9.42 19.38
C ALA A 135 -5.85 9.32 17.89
N HIS A 136 -4.85 9.39 17.01
CA HIS A 136 -5.03 9.18 15.57
C HIS A 136 -5.58 7.79 15.26
N LEU A 137 -5.01 6.72 15.82
CA LEU A 137 -5.52 5.36 15.58
C LEU A 137 -6.99 5.21 16.02
N LEU A 138 -7.36 5.77 17.18
CA LEU A 138 -8.73 5.74 17.68
C LEU A 138 -9.69 6.56 16.81
N ASP A 139 -9.27 7.74 16.35
CA ASP A 139 -10.05 8.56 15.42
C ASP A 139 -10.30 7.81 14.10
N ARG A 140 -9.26 7.20 13.53
CA ARG A 140 -9.38 6.42 12.29
C ARG A 140 -10.25 5.18 12.45
N ALA A 141 -10.23 4.54 13.63
CA ALA A 141 -11.12 3.43 13.94
C ALA A 141 -12.61 3.83 14.04
N ASN A 142 -12.91 5.08 14.40
CA ASN A 142 -14.27 5.60 14.49
C ASN A 142 -14.80 6.18 13.16
N TYR A 143 -13.91 6.48 12.21
CA TYR A 143 -14.27 7.12 10.95
C TYR A 143 -14.80 6.14 9.87
N TYR A 144 -14.24 4.92 9.83
CA TYR A 144 -14.55 3.91 8.82
C TYR A 144 -15.61 2.92 9.29
#